data_AF-A0A850LWX4-F1
#
_entry.id   AF-A0A850LWX4-F1
#
_cell.length_a   1.000
_cell.length_b   1.000
_cell.length_c   1.000
_cell.angle_alpha   90.00
_cell.angle_beta   90.00
_cell.angle_gamma   90.00
#
_symmetry.space_group_name_H-M   'P 1'
#
loop_
_entity.id
_entity.type
_entity.pdbx_description
1 polymer ?
#
loop_
_entity_poly.entity_id
_entity_poly.type
_entity_poly.pdbx_seq_one_letter_code
_entity_poly.pdbx_strand_id
1 'polypeptide(L)' 'SNIEIDDSLESAIKDADCLVIVTKHKFFQKLNLQKIQKLTNNPLIIVDGQNTFNPKNLPNNLIYQCIGCPIFIS' A
#
# COMPACT_ATOMS: atom_id res chain seq x y z
N SER A 1 -20.74 4.96 9.97
CA SER A 1 -19.60 4.83 9.03
C SER A 1 -20.00 3.83 7.97
N ASN A 2 -19.78 4.14 6.69
CA ASN A 2 -19.96 3.17 5.62
C ASN A 2 -18.68 2.33 5.53
N ILE A 3 -18.84 1.01 5.47
CA ILE A 3 -17.75 0.07 5.25
C ILE A 3 -18.10 -0.66 3.96
N GLU A 4 -17.24 -0.55 2.98
CA GLU A 4 -17.32 -1.29 1.72
C GLU A 4 -16.41 -2.51 1.82
N ILE A 5 -16.90 -3.65 1.34
CA ILE A 5 -16.16 -4.91 1.29
C ILE A 5 -16.10 -5.30 -0.17
N ASP A 6 -14.88 -5.49 -0.65
CA ASP A 6 -14.58 -5.78 -2.04
C ASP A 6 -13.99 -7.19 -2.19
N ASP A 7 -14.40 -7.88 -3.25
CA ASP A 7 -13.89 -9.22 -3.60
C ASP A 7 -12.59 -9.15 -4.44
N SER A 8 -12.17 -7.95 -4.85
CA SER A 8 -10.97 -7.73 -5.65
C SER A 8 -10.08 -6.64 -5.05
N LEU A 9 -8.77 -6.76 -5.27
CA LEU A 9 -7.84 -5.72 -4.83
C LEU A 9 -8.07 -4.43 -5.60
N GLU A 10 -8.29 -4.52 -6.91
CA GLU A 10 -8.44 -3.38 -7.80
C GLU A 10 -9.62 -2.49 -7.42
N SER A 11 -10.77 -3.09 -7.05
CA SER A 11 -11.92 -2.31 -6.57
C SER A 11 -11.65 -1.70 -5.18
N ALA A 12 -11.03 -2.46 -4.27
CA ALA A 12 -10.72 -2.00 -2.92
C ALA A 12 -9.75 -0.80 -2.85
N ILE A 13 -8.86 -0.66 -3.84
CA ILE A 13 -7.81 0.39 -3.84
C ILE A 13 -8.10 1.54 -4.78
N LYS A 14 -9.16 1.44 -5.59
CA LYS A 14 -9.43 2.40 -6.64
C LYS A 14 -9.65 3.79 -6.03
N ASP A 15 -8.92 4.78 -6.55
CA ASP A 15 -8.98 6.18 -6.11
C ASP A 15 -8.66 6.37 -4.61
N ALA A 16 -8.06 5.37 -3.97
CA ALA A 16 -7.68 5.45 -2.56
C ALA A 16 -6.46 6.33 -2.35
N ASP A 17 -6.44 7.12 -1.27
CA ASP A 17 -5.25 7.91 -0.87
C ASP A 17 -4.23 7.06 -0.09
N CYS A 18 -4.72 6.06 0.64
CA CYS A 18 -3.91 5.27 1.55
C CYS A 18 -4.32 3.79 1.59
N LEU A 19 -3.32 2.92 1.64
CA LEU A 19 -3.46 1.49 1.85
C LEU A 19 -2.89 1.11 3.22
N VAL A 20 -3.66 0.37 4.02
CA VAL A 20 -3.24 -0.15 5.32
C VAL A 20 -3.12 -1.67 5.26
N ILE A 21 -1.90 -2.19 5.41
CA ILE A 21 -1.64 -3.63 5.42
C ILE A 21 -1.68 -4.13 6.87
N VAL A 22 -2.77 -4.82 7.22
CA VAL A 22 -3.02 -5.31 8.58
C VAL A 22 -2.78 -6.81 8.76
N THR A 23 -2.64 -7.57 7.67
CA THR A 23 -2.40 -9.02 7.73
C THR A 23 -1.15 -9.44 6.94
N LYS A 24 -0.44 -10.46 7.42
CA LYS A 24 0.76 -11.00 6.75
C LYS A 24 0.37 -12.05 5.69
N HIS A 25 -0.50 -11.67 4.76
CA HIS A 25 -0.91 -12.56 3.68
C HIS A 25 0.14 -12.54 2.55
N LYS A 26 0.58 -13.72 2.07
CA LYS A 26 1.64 -13.86 1.04
C LYS A 26 1.30 -13.15 -0.28
N PHE A 27 0.02 -12.92 -0.55
CA PHE A 27 -0.45 -12.14 -1.69
C PHE A 27 0.13 -10.72 -1.68
N PHE A 28 0.10 -10.03 -0.53
CA PHE A 28 0.53 -8.63 -0.42
C PHE A 28 2.03 -8.47 -0.69
N GLN A 29 2.85 -9.46 -0.31
CA GLN A 29 4.29 -9.48 -0.58
C GLN A 29 4.64 -9.54 -2.07
N LYS A 30 3.69 -9.96 -2.93
CA LYS A 30 3.90 -10.12 -4.37
C LYS A 30 3.25 -9.00 -5.18
N LEU A 31 2.71 -7.97 -4.54
CA LEU A 31 2.08 -6.86 -5.25
C LEU A 31 3.09 -6.07 -6.07
N ASN A 32 2.67 -5.68 -7.26
CA ASN A 32 3.41 -4.73 -8.08
C ASN A 32 3.00 -3.31 -7.68
N LEU A 33 3.78 -2.66 -6.82
CA LEU A 33 3.48 -1.33 -6.29
C LEU A 33 3.32 -0.26 -7.39
N GLN A 34 3.97 -0.40 -8.55
CA GLN A 34 3.77 0.52 -9.68
C GLN A 34 2.37 0.38 -10.30
N LYS A 35 1.79 -0.82 -10.31
CA LYS A 35 0.40 -1.03 -10.76
C LYS A 35 -0.59 -0.50 -9.73
N ILE A 36 -0.33 -0.73 -8.45
CA ILE A 36 -1.14 -0.21 -7.34
C ILE A 36 -1.22 1.31 -7.43
N GLN A 37 -0.07 1.98 -7.56
CA GLN A 37 0.01 3.44 -7.65
C GLN A 37 -0.77 4.05 -8.82
N LYS A 38 -0.96 3.31 -9.93
CA LYS A 38 -1.75 3.77 -11.08
C LYS A 38 -3.26 3.71 -10.85
N LEU A 39 -3.70 2.94 -9.85
CA LEU A 39 -5.11 2.78 -9.49
C LEU A 39 -5.51 3.65 -8.30
N THR A 40 -4.54 4.22 -7.59
CA THR A 40 -4.72 5.04 -6.39
C THR A 40 -4.49 6.51 -6.68
N ASN A 41 -4.83 7.38 -5.72
CA ASN A 41 -4.45 8.79 -5.80
C ASN A 41 -2.93 8.96 -5.61
N ASN A 42 -2.43 10.11 -6.06
CA ASN A 42 -1.01 10.46 -6.00
C ASN A 42 -0.77 11.62 -5.02
N PRO A 43 0.22 11.50 -4.10
CA PRO A 43 1.07 10.33 -3.86
C PRO A 43 0.31 9.18 -3.17
N LEU A 44 0.69 7.94 -3.48
CA LEU A 44 0.19 6.76 -2.76
C LEU A 44 0.83 6.69 -1.37
N ILE A 45 0.02 6.55 -0.32
CA ILE A 45 0.48 6.29 1.05
C ILE A 45 0.28 4.82 1.41
N ILE A 46 1.33 4.14 1.89
CA ILE A 46 1.24 2.78 2.42
C ILE A 46 1.63 2.78 3.90
N VAL A 47 0.70 2.32 4.74
CA VAL A 47 0.95 2.01 6.16
C VAL A 47 1.00 0.50 6.32
N ASP A 48 2.17 -0.03 6.67
CA ASP A 48 2.43 -1.45 6.69
C ASP A 48 2.71 -1.94 8.12
N GLY A 49 1.69 -2.58 8.70
CA GLY A 49 1.77 -3.14 10.04
C GLY A 49 2.69 -4.36 10.15
N GLN A 50 3.03 -4.99 9.01
CA GLN A 50 3.67 -6.30 8.97
C GLN A 50 5.06 -6.29 8.31
N ASN A 51 5.56 -5.10 7.97
CA ASN A 51 6.84 -4.87 7.27
C ASN A 51 6.95 -5.75 6.01
N THR A 52 5.87 -5.75 5.22
CA THR A 52 5.65 -6.53 3.99
C THR A 52 6.57 -6.10 2.86
N PHE A 53 6.81 -4.79 2.70
CA PHE A 53 7.61 -4.24 1.60
C PHE A 53 9.02 -3.83 2.02
N ASN A 54 9.97 -3.96 1.09
CA ASN A 54 11.33 -3.47 1.27
C ASN A 54 11.40 -1.99 0.85
N PRO A 55 11.76 -1.05 1.75
CA PRO A 55 11.87 0.38 1.42
C PRO A 55 12.83 0.70 0.27
N LYS A 56 13.81 -0.16 0.00
CA LYS A 56 14.77 0.03 -1.10
C LYS A 56 14.16 -0.20 -2.49
N ASN A 57 12.97 -0.79 -2.56
CA ASN A 57 12.32 -1.20 -3.80
C ASN A 57 11.00 -0.43 -4.04
N LEU A 58 10.81 0.71 -3.37
CA LEU A 58 9.61 1.52 -3.53
C LEU A 58 9.64 2.29 -4.87
N PRO A 59 8.50 2.41 -5.58
CA PRO A 59 8.39 3.28 -6.74
C PRO A 59 8.41 4.76 -6.32
N ASN A 60 8.90 5.64 -7.19
CA ASN A 60 8.86 7.09 -6.95
C ASN A 60 7.44 7.59 -6.68
N ASN A 61 7.32 8.72 -5.98
CA ASN A 61 6.07 9.36 -5.57
C ASN A 61 5.20 8.50 -4.62
N LEU A 62 5.85 7.84 -3.66
CA LEU A 62 5.22 6.95 -2.68
C LEU A 62 5.71 7.29 -1.27
N ILE A 63 4.78 7.31 -0.32
CA ILE A 63 5.08 7.46 1.11
C ILE A 63 4.85 6.11 1.79
N TYR A 64 5.87 5.59 2.47
CA TYR A 64 5.82 4.28 3.14
C TYR A 64 6.17 4.40 4.63
N GLN A 65 5.28 3.91 5.48
CA GLN A 65 5.48 3.80 6.92
C GLN A 65 5.39 2.33 7.35
N CYS A 66 6.45 1.80 7.95
CA CYS A 66 6.44 0.49 8.62
C CYS A 66 6.64 0.60 10.13
N ILE A 67 6.24 -0.43 10.87
CA ILE A 67 6.40 -0.47 12.32
C ILE A 67 7.88 -0.61 12.66
N GLY A 68 8.35 0.25 13.58
CA GLY A 68 9.75 0.28 14.02
C GLY A 68 10.71 0.89 12.99
N CYS A 69 10.21 1.59 11.98
CA CYS A 69 10.99 2.19 10.90
C CYS A 69 10.81 3.72 10.81
N PRO A 70 11.77 4.46 10.24
CA PRO A 70 11.52 5.82 9.74
C PRO A 70 10.46 5.85 8.64
N ILE A 71 9.89 7.02 8.38
CA ILE A 71 9.09 7.27 7.17
C ILE A 71 10.02 7.25 5.96
N PHE A 72 9.61 6.55 4.91
CA PHE A 72 10.29 6.57 3.61
C PHE A 72 9.46 7.36 2.61
N ILE A 73 10.13 8.25 1.88
CA ILE A 73 9.55 9.05 0.80
C ILE A 73 10.42 8.83 -0.42
N SER A 74 9.83 8.30 -1.48
CA SER A 74 10.47 8.12 -2.79
C SER A 74 9.79 8.96 -3.85
#